data_AF-A0A8H5CS24-F1
#
_entry.id   AF-A0A8H5CS24-F1
#
_cell.length_a   1.000
_cell.length_b   1.000
_cell.length_c   1.000
_cell.angle_alpha   90.00
_cell.angle_beta   90.00
_cell.angle_gamma   90.00
#
_symmetry.space_group_name_H-M   'P 1'
#
loop_
_entity.id
_entity.type
_entity.pdbx_description
1 polymer ?
#
loop_
_entity_poly.entity_id
_entity_poly.type
_entity_poly.pdbx_seq_one_letter_code
_entity_poly.pdbx_strand_id
1 'polypeptide(L)' 'MDPSTPMNFKAHDIIGGGPDEEWCTVEMKNEGKARNGMRYDQTYAWCVRWAKDEERIVQVRAYVDSGLVDRIVEGNEH' A
#
# COMPACT_ATOMS: atom_id res chain seq x y z
N MET A 1 6.55 17.85 3.47
CA MET A 1 5.49 16.88 3.78
C MET A 1 4.66 17.51 4.87
N ASP A 2 3.36 17.65 4.65
CA ASP A 2 2.44 18.24 5.62
C ASP A 2 2.35 17.30 6.86
N PRO A 3 2.61 17.77 8.09
CA PRO A 3 2.46 16.96 9.30
C PRO A 3 1.06 16.35 9.48
N SER A 4 0.03 16.95 8.88
CA SER A 4 -1.34 16.40 8.88
C SER A 4 -1.55 15.27 7.86
N THR A 5 -0.60 15.09 6.92
CA THR A 5 -0.62 14.05 5.88
C THR A 5 0.72 13.31 5.88
N PRO A 6 0.94 12.40 6.84
CA PRO A 6 2.24 11.75 7.06
C PRO A 6 2.67 10.79 5.94
N MET A 7 1.75 10.45 5.04
CA MET A 7 1.95 9.52 3.92
C MET A 7 1.12 9.97 2.72
N ASN A 8 1.68 9.84 1.52
CA ASN A 8 1.02 10.12 0.26
C ASN A 8 0.91 8.84 -0.56
N PHE A 9 -0.25 8.18 -0.46
CA PHE A 9 -0.54 6.94 -1.19
C PHE A 9 -1.13 7.22 -2.56
N LYS A 10 -0.60 6.56 -3.58
CA LYS A 10 -1.13 6.61 -4.93
C LYS A 10 -1.19 5.20 -5.51
N ALA A 11 -2.33 4.84 -6.07
CA ALA A 11 -2.37 3.74 -7.03
C ALA A 11 -1.52 4.17 -8.24
N HIS A 12 -0.54 3.35 -8.60
CA HIS A 12 0.30 3.56 -9.77
C HIS A 12 -0.31 2.85 -10.98
N ASP A 13 -0.61 1.56 -10.82
CA ASP A 13 -1.19 0.72 -11.85
C ASP A 13 -2.28 -0.18 -11.24
N ILE A 14 -3.30 -0.46 -12.05
CA ILE A 14 -4.36 -1.43 -11.73
C ILE A 14 -4.38 -2.46 -12.85
N ILE A 15 -4.19 -3.72 -12.49
CA ILE A 15 -4.03 -4.83 -13.42
C ILE A 15 -5.15 -5.85 -13.14
N GLY A 16 -5.93 -6.18 -14.17
CA GLY A 16 -7.10 -7.05 -14.07
C GLY A 16 -8.29 -6.37 -13.39
N GLY A 17 -9.23 -7.19 -12.91
CA GLY A 17 -10.55 -6.73 -12.45
C GLY A 17 -11.52 -6.47 -13.59
N GLY A 18 -12.64 -5.83 -13.26
CA GLY A 18 -13.75 -5.59 -14.18
C GLY A 18 -15.05 -6.27 -13.70
N PRO A 19 -16.15 -6.14 -14.45
CA PRO A 19 -17.45 -6.66 -14.03
C PRO A 19 -17.48 -8.18 -13.85
N ASP A 20 -16.60 -8.90 -14.55
CA ASP A 20 -16.57 -10.37 -14.56
C ASP A 20 -15.47 -10.97 -13.67
N GLU A 21 -14.57 -10.14 -13.13
CA GLU A 21 -13.39 -10.57 -12.38
C GLU A 21 -13.45 -10.09 -10.93
N GLU A 22 -13.48 -11.02 -9.97
CA GLU A 22 -13.51 -10.66 -8.55
C GLU A 22 -12.19 -10.07 -8.05
N TRP A 23 -11.08 -10.34 -8.74
CA TRP A 23 -9.74 -9.95 -8.31
C TRP A 23 -9.12 -8.91 -9.22
N CYS A 24 -8.44 -7.94 -8.60
CA CYS A 24 -7.46 -7.10 -9.29
C CYS A 24 -6.17 -7.00 -8.47
N THR A 25 -5.09 -6.64 -9.16
CA THR A 25 -3.84 -6.25 -8.52
C THR A 25 -3.66 -4.74 -8.64
N VAL A 26 -3.33 -4.09 -7.53
CA VAL A 26 -3.06 -2.66 -7.48
C VAL A 26 -1.60 -2.47 -7.10
N GLU A 27 -0.79 -1.93 -8.01
CA GLU A 27 0.52 -1.39 -7.65
C GLU A 27 0.31 -0.04 -6.97
N MET A 28 0.95 0.14 -5.83
CA MET A 28 0.85 1.33 -5.00
C MET A 28 2.24 1.93 -4.82
N LYS A 29 2.28 3.26 -4.85
CA LYS A 29 3.44 4.05 -4.44
C LYS A 29 3.08 4.90 -3.24
N ASN A 30 3.98 4.94 -2.27
CA ASN A 30 3.89 5.80 -1.11
C ASN A 30 5.13 6.69 -1.02
N GLU A 31 4.92 7.94 -0.65
CA GLU A 31 5.97 8.82 -0.15
C GLU A 31 5.65 9.17 1.31
N GLY A 32 6.57 8.86 2.22
CA GLY A 32 6.29 8.92 3.65
C GLY A 32 7.52 9.22 4.50
N LYS A 33 7.29 9.61 5.75
CA LYS A 33 8.35 9.72 6.75
C LYS A 33 7.93 8.99 8.03
N ALA A 34 8.84 8.19 8.56
CA ALA A 34 8.68 7.58 9.88
C ALA A 34 8.84 8.64 10.99
N ARG A 35 8.48 8.27 12.23
CA ARG A 35 8.51 9.18 13.39
C ARG A 35 9.91 9.76 13.65
N ASN A 36 10.95 8.96 13.45
CA ASN A 36 12.36 9.36 13.56
C ASN A 36 12.88 10.19 12.37
N GLY A 37 12.02 10.51 11.39
CA GLY A 37 12.37 11.32 10.22
C GLY A 37 12.96 10.54 9.03
N MET A 38 13.16 9.21 9.17
CA MET A 38 13.57 8.36 8.04
C MET A 38 12.53 8.38 6.91
N ARG A 39 13.00 8.37 5.66
CA ARG A 39 12.11 8.22 4.50
C ARG A 39 11.51 6.82 4.49
N TYR A 40 10.20 6.75 4.28
CA TYR A 40 9.43 5.51 4.15
C TYR A 40 8.71 5.48 2.80
N ASP A 41 9.49 5.60 1.74
CA ASP A 41 8.96 5.57 0.38
C ASP A 41 8.88 4.13 -0.08
N GLN A 42 7.67 3.67 -0.38
CA GLN A 42 7.37 2.27 -0.62
C GLN A 42 6.78 2.09 -2.03
N THR A 43 7.18 1.01 -2.70
CA THR A 43 6.46 0.47 -3.87
C THR A 43 6.00 -0.93 -3.50
N TYR A 44 4.70 -1.18 -3.57
CA TYR A 44 4.10 -2.42 -3.08
C TYR A 44 2.88 -2.80 -3.90
N ALA A 45 2.49 -4.08 -3.84
CA ALA A 45 1.38 -4.62 -4.60
C ALA A 45 0.29 -5.14 -3.67
N TRP A 46 -0.97 -4.82 -3.96
CA TRP A 46 -2.13 -5.40 -3.30
C TRP A 46 -2.89 -6.32 -4.25
N CYS A 47 -3.11 -7.56 -3.86
CA CYS A 47 -4.14 -8.40 -4.47
C CYS A 47 -5.46 -8.13 -3.73
N VAL A 48 -6.44 -7.58 -4.44
CA VAL A 48 -7.70 -7.10 -3.88
C VAL A 48 -8.84 -7.93 -4.45
N ARG A 49 -9.74 -8.41 -3.59
CA ARG A 49 -10.99 -9.06 -4.00
C ARG A 49 -12.19 -8.16 -3.73
N TRP A 50 -13.05 -8.02 -4.72
CA TRP A 50 -14.30 -7.29 -4.66
C TRP A 50 -15.49 -8.24 -4.48
N ALA A 51 -16.53 -7.77 -3.81
CA ALA A 51 -17.83 -8.44 -3.87
C ALA A 51 -18.45 -8.25 -5.27
N LYS A 52 -19.12 -9.28 -5.80
CA LYS A 52 -19.68 -9.25 -7.16
C LYS A 52 -20.80 -8.22 -7.34
N ASP A 53 -21.55 -7.93 -6.28
CA ASP A 53 -22.76 -7.11 -6.33
C ASP A 53 -22.69 -5.87 -5.42
N GLU A 54 -21.51 -5.61 -4.83
CA GLU A 54 -21.27 -4.45 -3.98
C GLU A 54 -19.96 -3.80 -4.42
N GLU A 55 -19.90 -2.47 -4.49
CA GLU A 55 -18.67 -1.71 -4.75
C GLU A 55 -17.73 -1.73 -3.51
N ARG A 56 -17.45 -2.93 -3.02
CA ARG A 56 -16.77 -3.15 -1.74
C ARG A 56 -15.65 -4.17 -1.87
N ILE A 57 -14.49 -3.76 -1.40
CA ILE A 57 -13.35 -4.65 -1.16
C ILE A 57 -13.67 -5.55 0.04
N VAL A 58 -13.61 -6.86 -0.17
CA VAL A 58 -13.85 -7.88 0.88
C VAL A 58 -12.59 -8.60 1.31
N GLN A 59 -11.48 -8.43 0.59
CA GLN A 59 -10.20 -9.01 0.93
C GLN A 59 -9.04 -8.23 0.33
N VAL A 60 -7.94 -8.11 1.09
CA VAL A 60 -6.68 -7.55 0.61
C VAL A 60 -5.54 -8.46 1.05
N ARG A 61 -4.60 -8.77 0.14
CA ARG A 61 -3.28 -9.30 0.46
C ARG A 61 -2.23 -8.29 0.01
N ALA A 62 -1.42 -7.80 0.94
CA ALA A 62 -0.39 -6.81 0.66
C ALA A 62 1.01 -7.45 0.60
N TYR A 63 1.73 -7.18 -0.48
CA TYR A 63 3.13 -7.55 -0.67
C TYR A 63 3.97 -6.27 -0.63
N VAL A 64 4.75 -6.12 0.44
CA VAL A 64 5.52 -4.91 0.74
C VAL A 64 7.03 -5.16 0.64
N ASP A 65 7.84 -4.11 0.46
CA ASP A 65 9.29 -4.20 0.63
C ASP A 65 9.59 -4.43 2.13
N SER A 66 9.70 -5.70 2.50
CA SER A 66 10.00 -6.16 3.85
C SER A 66 11.36 -5.65 4.33
N GLY A 67 12.37 -5.59 3.46
CA GLY A 67 13.69 -5.10 3.82
C GLY A 67 13.69 -3.59 4.16
N LEU A 68 12.79 -2.81 3.57
CA LEU A 68 12.57 -1.42 3.99
C LEU A 68 11.78 -1.35 5.30
N VAL A 69 10.75 -2.18 5.48
CA VAL A 69 9.98 -2.24 6.74
C VAL A 69 10.89 -2.56 7.91
N ASP A 70 11.73 -3.59 7.80
CA ASP A 70 12.64 -4.02 8.87
C ASP A 70 13.58 -2.88 9.29
N ARG A 71 14.20 -2.20 8.31
CA ARG A 71 15.07 -1.04 8.56
C ARG A 71 14.37 0.10 9.29
N ILE A 72 13.09 0.33 8.99
CA ILE A 72 12.29 1.39 9.63
C ILE A 72 11.91 1.00 11.05
N VAL A 73 11.53 -0.26 11.28
CA VAL A 73 11.22 -0.78 12.62
C VAL A 73 12.43 -0.67 13.52
N GLU A 74 13.58 -1.21 13.10
CA GLU A 74 14.84 -1.13 13.86
C GLU A 74 15.21 0.31 14.24
N GLY A 75 15.04 1.26 13.30
CA GLY A 75 15.34 2.67 13.54
C GLY A 75 14.38 3.41 14.49
N ASN A 76 13.22 2.84 14.83
CA ASN A 76 12.19 3.47 15.68
C ASN A 76 11.97 2.75 17.02
N GLU A 77 12.63 1.62 17.28
CA GLU A 77 12.53 0.86 18.54
C GLU A 77 13.52 1.31 19.64
N HIS A 78 14.22 2.43 19.42
CA HIS A 78 15.18 3.05 20.35
C HIS A 78 14.82 4.51 20.66
#